data_AF-A0A965JV22-F1
#
_entry.id   AF-A0A965JV22-F1
#
_cell.length_a   1.000
_cell.length_b   1.000
_cell.length_c   1.000
_cell.angle_alpha   90.00
_cell.angle_beta   90.00
_cell.angle_gamma   90.00
#
_symmetry.space_group_name_H-M   'P 1'
#
loop_
_entity.id
_entity.type
_entity.pdbx_description
1 polymer ?
#
loop_
_entity_poly.entity_id
_entity_poly.type
_entity_poly.pdbx_seq_one_letter_code
_entity_poly.pdbx_strand_id
1 'polypeptide(L)'
;MISRIKLVILFVFFLSNEAIAIDCVKAMNDAEKQICKDSNLNSLDIRLNVEYEHLSKLLNKDTKKKLLEIQKTWLSYRNNLNGRSDIADAYKKQRDFISFSTNAISILEVDPAKMFNDFTRIYKLTYDETGMIPEVSEITKFDEFYFVEFSSMRSRFYVINVSKNRIGILLESNVSIISPTTNGLFVLVSESFARHGVGGGALSIIYRDSKNDLGLSSMNLVNLSYDAESGGCGRGSSIGIEKAVEIGKYTTDKGKDSVILTLQLKEENCVIRSKVNKIRKFSITDGEIKEI
;
A
#
# COMPACT_ATOMS: atom_id res chain seq x y z
N MET A 1 23.06 75.64 -1.87
CA MET A 1 23.67 75.05 -3.09
C MET A 1 23.67 73.54 -2.90
N ILE A 2 23.02 72.85 -3.82
CA ILE A 2 22.39 71.52 -3.66
C ILE A 2 23.35 70.37 -3.98
N SER A 3 23.12 69.25 -3.28
CA SER A 3 23.37 67.85 -3.68
C SER A 3 24.80 67.31 -3.70
N ARG A 4 25.04 66.33 -2.82
CA ARG A 4 25.62 65.01 -3.15
C ARG A 4 25.10 63.94 -2.20
N ILE A 5 23.85 63.48 -2.39
CA ILE A 5 23.36 62.24 -1.78
C ILE A 5 23.76 61.10 -2.73
N LYS A 6 24.76 60.30 -2.34
CA LYS A 6 25.11 59.07 -3.06
C LYS A 6 24.09 57.99 -2.69
N LEU A 7 23.18 57.70 -3.61
CA LEU A 7 22.24 56.60 -3.55
C LEU A 7 23.03 55.27 -3.62
N VAL A 8 23.22 54.62 -2.47
CA VAL A 8 23.74 53.26 -2.38
C VAL A 8 22.55 52.33 -2.63
N ILE A 9 22.44 51.80 -3.85
CA ILE A 9 21.46 50.79 -4.21
C ILE A 9 21.90 49.48 -3.55
N LEU A 10 21.30 49.17 -2.39
CA LEU A 10 21.40 47.89 -1.71
C LEU A 10 20.57 46.88 -2.52
N PHE A 11 21.19 46.23 -3.50
CA PHE A 11 20.60 45.11 -4.23
C PHE A 11 20.61 43.89 -3.30
N VAL A 12 19.60 43.80 -2.43
CA VAL A 12 19.29 42.58 -1.68
C VAL A 12 18.76 41.58 -2.69
N PHE A 13 19.67 40.83 -3.32
CA PHE A 13 19.29 39.55 -3.91
C PHE A 13 18.78 38.69 -2.77
N PHE A 14 17.46 38.56 -2.68
CA PHE A 14 16.83 37.48 -1.96
C PHE A 14 17.41 36.19 -2.53
N LEU A 15 18.40 35.61 -1.84
CA LEU A 15 18.76 34.21 -2.00
C LEU A 15 17.58 33.44 -1.41
N SER A 16 16.50 33.33 -2.18
CA SER A 16 15.52 32.30 -1.91
C SER A 16 16.27 30.98 -2.03
N ASN A 17 16.40 30.28 -0.90
CA ASN A 17 16.75 28.86 -0.85
C ASN A 17 15.60 28.11 -1.51
N GLU A 18 15.49 28.23 -2.83
CA GLU A 18 14.47 27.55 -3.60
C GLU A 18 14.87 26.08 -3.67
N ALA A 19 13.88 25.24 -3.45
CA ALA A 19 13.96 23.81 -3.63
C ALA A 19 14.68 23.50 -4.96
N ILE A 20 15.52 22.46 -5.01
CA ILE A 20 16.38 22.15 -6.16
C ILE A 20 15.53 21.56 -7.30
N ALA A 21 14.62 22.37 -7.84
CA ALA A 21 13.98 22.13 -9.12
C ALA A 21 15.04 22.08 -10.21
N ILE A 22 14.72 21.40 -11.31
CA ILE A 22 15.61 21.30 -12.47
C ILE A 22 16.00 22.71 -12.90
N ASP A 23 17.32 22.96 -12.93
CA ASP A 23 17.89 24.15 -13.53
C ASP A 23 17.73 24.04 -15.05
N CYS A 24 16.71 24.69 -15.59
CA CYS A 24 16.36 24.60 -17.00
C CYS A 24 17.44 25.13 -17.95
N VAL A 25 18.39 25.93 -17.45
CA VAL A 25 19.56 26.35 -18.23
C VAL A 25 20.56 25.19 -18.37
N LYS A 26 20.59 24.27 -17.42
CA LYS A 26 21.50 23.12 -17.36
C LYS A 26 20.85 21.80 -17.74
N ALA A 27 19.61 21.78 -18.21
CA ALA A 27 18.91 20.56 -18.61
C ALA A 27 19.69 19.79 -19.69
N MET A 28 20.15 18.58 -19.37
CA MET A 28 21.04 17.80 -20.24
C MET A 28 20.29 16.72 -21.02
N ASN A 29 19.44 15.95 -20.33
CA ASN A 29 18.70 14.85 -20.94
C ASN A 29 17.33 15.29 -21.47
N ASP A 30 16.71 14.42 -22.26
CA ASP A 30 15.47 14.76 -22.96
C ASP A 30 14.28 14.89 -22.00
N ALA A 31 14.24 14.11 -20.92
CA ALA A 31 13.24 14.25 -19.87
C ALA A 31 13.32 15.65 -19.20
N GLU A 32 14.51 16.09 -18.81
CA GLU A 32 14.74 17.42 -18.22
C GLU A 32 14.34 18.54 -19.18
N LYS A 33 14.71 18.44 -20.46
CA LYS A 33 14.30 19.41 -21.48
C LYS A 33 12.79 19.45 -21.65
N GLN A 34 12.11 18.28 -21.61
CA GLN A 34 10.66 18.22 -21.65
C GLN A 34 10.02 18.88 -20.42
N ILE A 35 10.55 18.60 -19.22
CA ILE A 35 10.09 19.19 -17.97
C ILE A 35 10.21 20.71 -18.02
N CYS A 36 11.31 21.23 -18.56
CA CYS A 36 11.53 22.66 -18.70
C CYS A 36 10.67 23.35 -19.76
N LYS A 37 10.21 22.60 -20.77
CA LYS A 37 9.33 23.12 -21.83
C LYS A 37 7.85 23.04 -21.46
N ASP A 38 7.48 22.15 -20.54
CA ASP A 38 6.09 21.95 -20.11
C ASP A 38 5.88 22.51 -18.70
N SER A 39 5.06 23.55 -18.58
CA SER A 39 4.79 24.22 -17.30
C SER A 39 4.14 23.31 -16.25
N ASN A 40 3.38 22.29 -16.65
CA ASN A 40 2.77 21.34 -15.72
C ASN A 40 3.83 20.39 -15.16
N LEU A 41 4.72 19.88 -16.01
CA LEU A 41 5.84 19.03 -15.56
C LEU A 41 6.81 19.81 -14.67
N ASN A 42 7.11 21.06 -15.00
CA ASN A 42 7.92 21.94 -14.15
C ASN A 42 7.28 22.16 -12.77
N SER A 43 5.96 22.41 -12.73
CA SER A 43 5.23 22.54 -11.47
C SER A 43 5.27 21.25 -10.62
N LEU A 44 5.17 20.08 -11.25
CA LEU A 44 5.32 18.80 -10.57
C LEU A 44 6.73 18.62 -9.98
N ASP A 45 7.77 19.03 -10.69
CA ASP A 45 9.16 18.99 -10.22
C ASP A 45 9.40 19.91 -9.01
N ILE A 46 8.96 21.16 -9.09
CA ILE A 46 9.03 22.10 -7.97
C ILE A 46 8.32 21.52 -6.74
N ARG A 47 7.10 21.01 -6.94
CA ARG A 47 6.29 20.48 -5.84
C ARG A 47 6.91 19.23 -5.21
N LEU A 48 7.44 18.31 -6.02
CA LEU A 48 8.15 17.14 -5.51
C LEU A 48 9.36 17.54 -4.66
N ASN A 49 10.13 18.55 -5.08
CA ASN A 49 11.29 19.00 -4.32
C ASN A 49 10.90 19.65 -2.99
N VAL A 50 9.81 20.41 -2.94
CA VAL A 50 9.26 20.95 -1.68
C VAL A 50 8.87 19.82 -0.73
N GLU A 51 8.16 18.81 -1.23
CA GLU A 51 7.73 17.64 -0.45
C GLU A 51 8.94 16.82 0.04
N TYR A 52 9.95 16.62 -0.81
CA TYR A 52 11.20 15.95 -0.47
C TYR A 52 11.97 16.68 0.64
N GLU A 53 12.13 17.99 0.52
CA GLU A 53 12.82 18.82 1.52
C GLU A 53 12.08 18.80 2.86
N HIS A 54 10.75 18.80 2.84
CA HIS A 54 9.95 18.65 4.04
C HIS A 54 10.20 17.30 4.71
N LEU A 55 10.08 16.19 3.97
CA LEU A 55 10.36 14.85 4.49
C LEU A 55 11.79 14.74 5.03
N SER A 56 12.78 15.23 4.28
CA SER A 56 14.20 15.24 4.62
C SER A 56 14.50 15.94 5.96
N LYS A 57 13.71 16.94 6.36
CA LYS A 57 13.82 17.63 7.65
C LYS A 57 13.26 16.82 8.82
N LEU A 58 12.34 15.88 8.57
CA LEU A 58 11.76 15.00 9.58
C LEU A 58 12.64 13.78 9.88
N LEU A 59 13.64 13.51 9.05
CA LEU A 59 14.46 12.31 9.12
C LEU A 59 15.79 12.55 9.83
N ASN A 60 16.26 11.54 10.55
CA ASN A 60 17.63 11.54 11.08
C ASN A 60 18.66 11.37 9.95
N LYS A 61 19.95 11.54 10.29
CA LYS A 61 21.06 11.53 9.32
C LYS A 61 21.12 10.26 8.47
N ASP A 62 20.96 9.09 9.08
CA ASP A 62 21.10 7.81 8.37
C ASP A 62 19.93 7.56 7.43
N THR A 63 18.72 7.92 7.84
CA THR A 63 17.53 7.76 7.00
C THR A 63 17.47 8.81 5.91
N LYS A 64 17.90 10.04 6.18
CA LYS A 64 18.09 11.07 5.15
C LYS A 64 19.06 10.60 4.06
N LYS A 65 20.13 9.87 4.42
CA LYS A 65 21.03 9.26 3.43
C LYS A 65 20.30 8.24 2.56
N LYS A 66 19.42 7.42 3.12
CA LYS A 66 18.63 6.45 2.35
C LYS A 66 17.59 7.13 1.44
N LEU A 67 16.90 8.15 1.95
CA LEU A 67 16.00 8.98 1.15
C LEU A 67 16.72 9.60 -0.05
N LEU A 68 17.93 10.10 0.15
CA LEU A 68 18.77 10.62 -0.92
C LEU A 68 19.09 9.55 -1.98
N GLU A 69 19.44 8.33 -1.58
CA GLU A 69 19.71 7.25 -2.53
C GLU A 69 18.45 6.85 -3.32
N ILE A 70 17.28 6.75 -2.66
CA ILE A 70 16.00 6.51 -3.36
C ILE A 70 15.72 7.62 -4.36
N GLN A 71 15.90 8.89 -3.97
CA GLN A 71 15.68 10.02 -4.86
C GLN A 71 16.64 9.98 -6.06
N LYS A 72 17.92 9.61 -5.87
CA LYS A 72 18.85 9.41 -6.98
C LYS A 72 18.42 8.28 -7.92
N THR A 73 17.97 7.15 -7.39
CA THR A 73 17.44 6.05 -8.20
C THR A 73 16.22 6.50 -9.01
N TRP A 74 15.29 7.21 -8.37
CA TRP A 74 14.13 7.77 -9.05
C TRP A 74 14.51 8.79 -10.13
N LEU A 75 15.44 9.72 -9.85
CA LEU A 75 15.94 10.69 -10.84
C LEU A 75 16.53 9.96 -12.06
N SER A 76 17.30 8.89 -11.83
CA SER A 76 17.85 8.06 -12.91
C SER A 76 16.76 7.38 -13.73
N TYR A 77 15.71 6.84 -13.09
CA TYR A 77 14.56 6.27 -13.79
C TYR A 77 13.84 7.31 -14.65
N ARG A 78 13.48 8.45 -14.04
CA ARG A 78 12.79 9.57 -14.67
C ARG A 78 13.57 10.15 -15.86
N ASN A 79 14.90 10.20 -15.77
CA ASN A 79 15.77 10.68 -16.85
C ASN A 79 15.80 9.77 -18.08
N ASN A 80 15.39 8.51 -17.96
CA ASN A 80 15.29 7.56 -19.08
C ASN A 80 13.90 7.55 -19.75
N LEU A 81 12.96 8.36 -19.26
CA LEU A 81 11.62 8.46 -19.84
C LEU A 81 11.58 9.48 -20.97
N ASN A 82 10.85 9.15 -22.04
CA ASN A 82 10.77 9.98 -23.24
C ASN A 82 9.36 10.56 -23.47
N GLY A 83 8.35 10.08 -22.76
CA GLY A 83 6.96 10.49 -22.89
C GLY A 83 6.54 11.48 -21.82
N ARG A 84 5.89 12.58 -22.22
CA ARG A 84 5.28 13.54 -21.28
C ARG A 84 4.38 12.87 -20.25
N SER A 85 3.52 11.93 -20.69
CA SER A 85 2.64 11.16 -19.81
C SER A 85 3.43 10.31 -18.82
N ASP A 86 4.46 9.60 -19.30
CA ASP A 86 5.27 8.72 -18.46
C ASP A 86 6.03 9.51 -17.39
N ILE A 87 6.56 10.69 -17.76
CA ILE A 87 7.22 11.60 -16.84
C ILE A 87 6.22 12.11 -15.79
N ALA A 88 5.02 12.54 -16.21
CA ALA A 88 3.98 12.99 -15.28
C ALA A 88 3.58 11.88 -14.29
N ASP A 89 3.40 10.66 -14.78
CA ASP A 89 3.08 9.49 -13.95
C ASP A 89 4.22 9.16 -12.98
N ALA A 90 5.48 9.25 -13.42
CA ALA A 90 6.65 9.07 -12.56
C ALA A 90 6.72 10.11 -11.44
N TYR A 91 6.38 11.37 -11.72
CA TYR A 91 6.25 12.41 -10.70
C TYR A 91 5.13 12.11 -9.72
N LYS A 92 3.93 11.74 -10.23
CA LYS A 92 2.78 11.42 -9.38
C LYS A 92 3.16 10.32 -8.38
N LYS A 93 3.70 9.20 -8.87
CA LYS A 93 4.10 8.05 -8.04
C LYS A 93 5.15 8.41 -6.99
N GLN A 94 6.16 9.20 -7.36
CA GLN A 94 7.19 9.61 -6.40
C GLN A 94 6.64 10.57 -5.35
N ARG A 95 5.77 11.50 -5.75
CA ARG A 95 5.08 12.40 -4.82
C ARG A 95 4.18 11.61 -3.88
N ASP A 96 3.45 10.63 -4.38
CA ASP A 96 2.62 9.73 -3.57
C ASP A 96 3.50 9.01 -2.54
N PHE A 97 4.67 8.49 -2.92
CA PHE A 97 5.64 7.90 -1.99
C PHE A 97 6.15 8.89 -0.92
N ILE A 98 6.53 10.11 -1.30
CA ILE A 98 7.05 11.12 -0.35
C ILE A 98 5.94 11.62 0.58
N SER A 99 4.78 11.95 0.03
CA SER A 99 3.59 12.38 0.77
C SER A 99 3.15 11.30 1.75
N PHE A 100 3.07 10.06 1.27
CA PHE A 100 2.83 8.88 2.08
C PHE A 100 3.83 8.80 3.22
N SER A 101 5.14 8.81 2.93
CA SER A 101 6.22 8.70 3.92
C SER A 101 6.16 9.82 4.95
N THR A 102 5.77 11.02 4.54
CA THR A 102 5.60 12.18 5.42
C THR A 102 4.43 11.98 6.37
N ASN A 103 3.26 11.56 5.85
CA ASN A 103 2.06 11.31 6.64
C ASN A 103 2.24 10.13 7.59
N ALA A 104 2.88 9.08 7.10
CA ALA A 104 3.39 7.96 7.87
C ALA A 104 4.19 8.43 9.10
N ILE A 105 5.22 9.25 8.88
CA ILE A 105 6.06 9.74 9.97
C ILE A 105 5.26 10.60 10.97
N SER A 106 4.34 11.43 10.49
CA SER A 106 3.57 12.33 11.35
C SER A 106 2.47 11.64 12.16
N ILE A 107 1.83 10.60 11.61
CA ILE A 107 0.72 9.89 12.28
C ILE A 107 1.23 8.86 13.28
N LEU A 108 2.38 8.24 13.01
CA LEU A 108 2.68 6.98 13.68
C LEU A 108 3.37 7.13 15.04
N GLU A 109 3.91 8.30 15.39
CA GLU A 109 4.73 8.51 16.62
C GLU A 109 5.85 7.45 16.80
N VAL A 110 6.22 6.77 15.70
CA VAL A 110 7.31 5.80 15.65
C VAL A 110 8.57 6.53 15.22
N ASP A 111 9.73 6.01 15.61
CA ASP A 111 11.01 6.43 15.05
C ASP A 111 10.92 6.54 13.50
N PRO A 112 10.94 7.79 12.96
CA PRO A 112 10.80 8.05 11.53
C PRO A 112 11.82 7.28 10.70
N ALA A 113 12.99 7.04 11.29
CA ALA A 113 14.09 6.34 10.65
C ALA A 113 13.78 4.87 10.41
N LYS A 114 13.19 4.22 11.41
CA LYS A 114 12.81 2.82 11.39
C LYS A 114 11.73 2.57 10.35
N MET A 115 10.66 3.38 10.40
CA MET A 115 9.55 3.29 9.47
C MET A 115 10.00 3.51 8.02
N PHE A 116 10.76 4.57 7.75
CA PHE A 116 11.24 4.84 6.40
C PHE A 116 12.11 3.71 5.84
N ASN A 117 12.95 3.09 6.67
CA ASN A 117 13.77 1.94 6.25
C ASN A 117 12.92 0.76 5.81
N ASP A 118 11.85 0.50 6.57
CA ASP A 118 10.93 -0.57 6.30
C ASP A 118 10.16 -0.30 5.00
N PHE A 119 9.61 0.90 4.82
CA PHE A 119 8.97 1.29 3.55
C PHE A 119 9.92 1.27 2.37
N THR A 120 11.16 1.74 2.54
CA THR A 120 12.20 1.66 1.50
C THR A 120 12.45 0.23 1.08
N ARG A 121 12.43 -0.72 2.03
CA ARG A 121 12.60 -2.14 1.73
C ARG A 121 11.43 -2.67 0.91
N ILE A 122 10.19 -2.32 1.25
CA ILE A 122 9.00 -2.70 0.46
C ILE A 122 9.09 -2.07 -0.94
N TYR A 123 9.33 -0.76 -1.00
CA TYR A 123 9.47 -0.01 -2.24
C TYR A 123 10.54 -0.62 -3.15
N LYS A 124 11.72 -0.95 -2.60
CA LYS A 124 12.81 -1.56 -3.35
C LYS A 124 12.45 -2.96 -3.85
N LEU A 125 11.87 -3.81 -2.99
CA LEU A 125 11.41 -5.14 -3.41
C LEU A 125 10.43 -5.03 -4.58
N THR A 126 9.49 -4.09 -4.52
CA THR A 126 8.52 -3.88 -5.59
C THR A 126 9.14 -3.33 -6.86
N TYR A 127 10.00 -2.32 -6.74
CA TYR A 127 10.65 -1.70 -7.88
C TYR A 127 11.59 -2.69 -8.59
N ASP A 128 12.35 -3.48 -7.83
CA ASP A 128 13.23 -4.50 -8.39
C ASP A 128 12.43 -5.62 -9.11
N GLU A 129 11.24 -6.00 -8.61
CA GLU A 129 10.38 -7.02 -9.23
C GLU A 129 9.62 -6.51 -10.47
N THR A 130 9.19 -5.24 -10.48
CA THR A 130 8.21 -4.74 -11.47
C THR A 130 8.72 -3.61 -12.35
N GLY A 131 9.84 -2.97 -11.98
CA GLY A 131 10.27 -1.70 -12.57
C GLY A 131 9.30 -0.54 -12.31
N MET A 132 8.32 -0.73 -11.41
CA MET A 132 7.30 0.25 -11.10
C MET A 132 7.36 0.66 -9.62
N ILE A 133 7.05 1.92 -9.39
CA ILE A 133 6.88 2.48 -8.05
C ILE A 133 5.50 2.06 -7.53
N PRO A 134 5.41 1.37 -6.39
CA PRO A 134 4.13 0.98 -5.82
C PRO A 134 3.32 2.20 -5.37
N GLU A 135 2.05 2.29 -5.78
CA GLU A 135 1.09 3.26 -5.23
C GLU A 135 0.37 2.59 -4.05
N VAL A 136 0.37 3.24 -2.88
CA VAL A 136 -0.33 2.73 -1.69
C VAL A 136 -1.82 3.05 -1.82
N SER A 137 -2.67 2.02 -1.80
CA SER A 137 -4.13 2.20 -1.83
C SER A 137 -4.68 2.49 -0.44
N GLU A 138 -4.23 1.76 0.57
CA GLU A 138 -4.78 1.82 1.92
C GLU A 138 -3.72 1.56 2.99
N ILE A 139 -3.83 2.27 4.13
CA ILE A 139 -3.15 1.94 5.37
C ILE A 139 -4.17 1.79 6.48
N THR A 140 -4.13 0.68 7.19
CA THR A 140 -4.84 0.53 8.46
C THR A 140 -3.84 0.31 9.59
N LYS A 141 -3.90 1.15 10.63
CA LYS A 141 -3.17 0.96 11.89
C LYS A 141 -3.99 0.13 12.85
N PHE A 142 -3.36 -0.85 13.49
CA PHE A 142 -3.92 -1.53 14.64
C PHE A 142 -2.82 -1.95 15.61
N ASP A 143 -2.85 -1.39 16.82
CA ASP A 143 -1.83 -1.61 17.85
C ASP A 143 -0.42 -1.32 17.28
N GLU A 144 0.49 -2.30 17.29
CA GLU A 144 1.83 -2.20 16.70
C GLU A 144 1.90 -2.54 15.20
N PHE A 145 0.77 -2.87 14.56
CA PHE A 145 0.72 -3.34 13.17
C PHE A 145 0.21 -2.27 12.22
N TYR A 146 0.85 -2.21 11.05
CA TYR A 146 0.36 -1.46 9.89
C TYR A 146 0.10 -2.43 8.77
N PHE A 147 -1.12 -2.39 8.27
CA PHE A 147 -1.55 -3.13 7.10
C PHE A 147 -1.48 -2.16 5.93
N VAL A 148 -0.70 -2.51 4.90
CA VAL A 148 -0.46 -1.67 3.73
C VAL A 148 -0.85 -2.45 2.49
N GLU A 149 -1.77 -1.88 1.73
CA GLU A 149 -2.15 -2.39 0.42
C GLU A 149 -1.58 -1.47 -0.67
N PHE A 150 -1.13 -2.06 -1.79
CA PHE A 150 -0.61 -1.30 -2.92
C PHE A 150 -1.46 -1.56 -4.16
N SER A 151 -2.04 -0.50 -4.75
CA SER A 151 -2.94 -0.57 -5.92
C SER A 151 -2.26 -1.13 -7.17
N SER A 152 -0.96 -0.91 -7.31
CA SER A 152 -0.19 -1.29 -8.50
C SER A 152 0.54 -2.62 -8.36
N MET A 153 0.45 -3.29 -7.20
CA MET A 153 0.99 -4.62 -7.01
C MET A 153 -0.09 -5.66 -7.24
N ARG A 154 0.30 -6.86 -7.69
CA ARG A 154 -0.58 -8.02 -7.58
C ARG A 154 -0.95 -8.14 -6.11
N SER A 155 -2.22 -7.89 -5.77
CA SER A 155 -2.97 -8.48 -4.67
C SER A 155 -2.08 -8.97 -3.51
N ARG A 156 -1.31 -8.10 -2.86
CA ARG A 156 -0.41 -8.50 -1.77
C ARG A 156 -0.64 -7.57 -0.61
N PHE A 157 -0.87 -8.19 0.54
CA PHE A 157 -1.11 -7.48 1.78
C PHE A 157 0.17 -7.47 2.61
N TYR A 158 0.76 -6.29 2.73
CA TYR A 158 1.98 -6.11 3.49
C TYR A 158 1.63 -5.76 4.92
N VAL A 159 2.36 -6.36 5.85
CA VAL A 159 2.19 -6.05 7.26
C VAL A 159 3.52 -5.65 7.86
N ILE A 160 3.49 -4.52 8.55
CA ILE A 160 4.63 -3.94 9.24
C ILE A 160 4.35 -4.06 10.74
N ASN A 161 5.14 -4.88 11.42
CA ASN A 161 5.16 -4.95 12.87
C ASN A 161 6.21 -3.97 13.42
N VAL A 162 5.73 -2.86 13.97
CA VAL A 162 6.59 -1.80 14.51
C VAL A 162 7.29 -2.22 15.78
N SER A 163 6.67 -3.01 16.66
CA SER A 163 7.32 -3.45 17.90
C SER A 163 8.50 -4.37 17.60
N LYS A 164 8.33 -5.29 16.64
CA LYS A 164 9.36 -6.27 16.24
C LYS A 164 10.33 -5.78 15.18
N ASN A 165 10.12 -4.62 14.55
CA ASN A 165 10.92 -4.16 13.41
C ASN A 165 10.93 -5.16 12.24
N ARG A 166 9.75 -5.67 11.89
CA ARG A 166 9.60 -6.69 10.85
C ARG A 166 8.55 -6.29 9.84
N ILE A 167 8.83 -6.62 8.59
CA ILE A 167 7.86 -6.56 7.50
C ILE A 167 7.72 -7.96 6.95
N GLY A 168 6.48 -8.36 6.69
CA GLY A 168 6.17 -9.56 5.94
C GLY A 168 5.05 -9.32 4.95
N ILE A 169 4.96 -10.23 3.98
CA ILE A 169 3.75 -10.41 3.19
C ILE A 169 2.91 -11.42 3.96
N LEU A 170 1.66 -11.07 4.24
CA LEU A 170 0.79 -11.90 5.06
C LEU A 170 -0.27 -12.64 4.24
N LEU A 171 -0.66 -12.05 3.10
CA LEU A 171 -1.55 -12.66 2.11
C LEU A 171 -1.13 -12.27 0.69
N GLU A 172 -1.28 -13.22 -0.24
CA GLU A 172 -1.10 -13.03 -1.69
C GLU A 172 -2.45 -12.88 -2.41
N SER A 173 -3.33 -12.04 -1.87
CA SER A 173 -4.67 -11.77 -2.40
C SER A 173 -5.09 -10.33 -2.13
N ASN A 174 -6.12 -9.82 -2.83
CA ASN A 174 -6.72 -8.54 -2.46
C ASN A 174 -7.47 -8.74 -1.16
N VAL A 175 -7.40 -7.75 -0.28
CA VAL A 175 -8.07 -7.80 1.00
C VAL A 175 -9.14 -6.73 0.98
N SER A 176 -10.40 -7.15 0.99
CA SER A 176 -11.52 -6.21 0.86
C SER A 176 -12.00 -5.67 2.21
N ILE A 177 -11.74 -6.37 3.31
CA ILE A 177 -12.21 -5.98 4.64
C ILE A 177 -11.19 -6.37 5.71
N ILE A 178 -10.74 -5.39 6.49
CA ILE A 178 -10.08 -5.61 7.78
C ILE A 178 -11.07 -5.20 8.86
N SER A 179 -11.61 -6.15 9.61
CA SER A 179 -12.29 -5.82 10.85
C SER A 179 -11.38 -6.19 12.03
N PRO A 180 -10.85 -5.20 12.76
CA PRO A 180 -10.17 -5.49 14.01
C PRO A 180 -11.17 -6.06 15.01
N THR A 181 -10.77 -7.10 15.72
CA THR A 181 -11.49 -7.59 16.89
C THR A 181 -10.78 -7.16 18.16
N THR A 182 -11.50 -7.18 19.28
CA THR A 182 -11.02 -6.67 20.56
C THR A 182 -9.91 -7.50 21.23
N ASN A 183 -9.43 -8.59 20.61
CA ASN A 183 -8.35 -9.46 21.11
C ASN A 183 -7.16 -9.56 20.14
N GLY A 184 -7.05 -8.66 19.15
CA GLY A 184 -5.94 -8.70 18.19
C GLY A 184 -6.05 -9.78 17.11
N LEU A 185 -7.27 -10.29 16.90
CA LEU A 185 -7.62 -11.09 15.74
C LEU A 185 -8.19 -10.16 14.66
N PHE A 186 -7.80 -10.38 13.41
CA PHE A 186 -8.32 -9.70 12.22
C PHE A 186 -9.02 -10.72 11.34
N VAL A 187 -10.23 -10.39 10.89
CA VAL A 187 -10.89 -11.14 9.83
C VAL A 187 -10.57 -10.45 8.52
N LEU A 188 -9.93 -11.18 7.59
CA LEU A 188 -9.57 -10.70 6.27
C LEU A 188 -10.32 -11.48 5.19
N VAL A 189 -11.28 -10.83 4.54
CA VAL A 189 -11.85 -11.40 3.33
C VAL A 189 -10.84 -11.19 2.21
N SER A 190 -10.30 -12.29 1.70
CA SER A 190 -9.35 -12.27 0.59
C SER A 190 -10.05 -12.73 -0.68
N GLU A 191 -10.20 -11.80 -1.62
CA GLU A 191 -10.79 -12.07 -2.93
C GLU A 191 -9.68 -12.12 -3.97
N SER A 192 -9.54 -13.24 -4.67
CA SER A 192 -8.68 -13.31 -5.84
C SER A 192 -9.44 -12.74 -7.03
N PHE A 193 -8.78 -11.91 -7.84
CA PHE A 193 -9.40 -11.39 -9.06
C PHE A 193 -9.87 -12.53 -9.97
N ALA A 194 -11.09 -12.39 -10.49
CA ALA A 194 -11.59 -13.23 -11.55
C ALA A 194 -10.89 -12.93 -12.87
N ARG A 195 -10.30 -13.94 -13.51
CA ARG A 195 -9.91 -13.86 -14.92
C ARG A 195 -10.90 -14.68 -15.73
N HIS A 196 -11.46 -14.07 -16.77
CA HIS A 196 -12.41 -14.72 -17.70
C HIS A 196 -13.70 -15.23 -17.03
N GLY A 197 -14.29 -14.43 -16.13
CA GLY A 197 -15.60 -14.75 -15.55
C GLY A 197 -15.58 -15.76 -14.42
N VAL A 198 -14.43 -16.34 -14.05
CA VAL A 198 -14.28 -17.18 -12.85
C VAL A 198 -13.34 -16.53 -11.85
N GLY A 199 -13.90 -16.20 -10.69
CA GLY A 199 -13.22 -15.76 -9.49
C GLY A 199 -12.88 -16.91 -8.57
N GLY A 200 -11.70 -16.83 -7.96
CA GLY A 200 -11.31 -17.64 -6.82
C GLY A 200 -11.08 -16.73 -5.63
N GLY A 201 -10.99 -17.29 -4.44
CA GLY A 201 -10.66 -16.52 -3.25
C GLY A 201 -10.43 -17.41 -2.06
N ALA A 202 -10.10 -16.78 -0.95
CA ALA A 202 -10.09 -17.45 0.33
C ALA A 202 -10.52 -16.46 1.39
N LEU A 203 -11.54 -16.82 2.18
CA LEU A 203 -11.72 -16.16 3.45
C LEU A 203 -10.56 -16.57 4.36
N SER A 204 -9.76 -15.60 4.76
CA SER A 204 -8.62 -15.84 5.64
C SER A 204 -8.82 -15.10 6.96
N ILE A 205 -8.21 -15.59 8.01
CA ILE A 205 -8.10 -14.83 9.25
C ILE A 205 -6.63 -14.62 9.56
N ILE A 206 -6.31 -13.40 9.99
CA ILE A 206 -5.01 -13.07 10.53
C ILE A 206 -5.15 -13.00 12.04
N TYR A 207 -4.27 -13.68 12.75
CA TYR A 207 -4.26 -13.67 14.20
C TYR A 207 -2.86 -13.38 14.72
N ARG A 208 -2.79 -12.83 15.94
CA ARG A 208 -1.52 -12.72 16.67
C ARG A 208 -0.93 -14.10 16.89
N ASP A 209 0.30 -14.28 16.42
CA ASP A 209 1.08 -15.48 16.63
C ASP A 209 2.43 -15.08 17.22
N SER A 210 2.59 -15.31 18.52
CA SER A 210 3.82 -14.98 19.23
C SER A 210 5.02 -15.79 18.77
N LYS A 211 4.79 -16.98 18.17
CA LYS A 211 5.83 -17.85 17.63
C LYS A 211 6.30 -17.40 16.25
N ASN A 212 5.48 -16.62 15.53
CA ASN A 212 5.86 -16.05 14.25
C ASN A 212 6.75 -14.81 14.45
N ASP A 213 7.81 -14.70 13.64
CA ASP A 213 8.72 -13.54 13.64
C ASP A 213 7.99 -12.22 13.37
N LEU A 214 6.97 -12.22 12.52
CA LEU A 214 6.12 -11.06 12.25
C LEU A 214 5.17 -10.76 13.41
N GLY A 215 4.95 -11.70 14.34
CA GLY A 215 3.96 -11.59 15.41
C GLY A 215 2.52 -11.85 14.95
N LEU A 216 2.35 -12.26 13.70
CA LEU A 216 1.06 -12.58 13.09
C LEU A 216 1.21 -13.83 12.23
N SER A 217 0.12 -14.60 12.14
CA SER A 217 -0.04 -15.71 11.20
C SER A 217 -1.39 -15.59 10.50
N SER A 218 -1.53 -16.22 9.35
CA SER A 218 -2.80 -16.33 8.62
C SER A 218 -3.27 -17.77 8.49
N MET A 219 -4.58 -17.96 8.38
CA MET A 219 -5.19 -19.25 8.07
C MET A 219 -6.39 -19.06 7.14
N ASN A 220 -6.45 -19.89 6.10
CA ASN A 220 -7.61 -19.96 5.21
C ASN A 220 -8.74 -20.71 5.91
N LEU A 221 -9.90 -20.06 6.07
CA LEU A 221 -11.12 -20.68 6.61
C LEU A 221 -11.96 -21.34 5.53
N VAL A 222 -12.12 -20.66 4.40
CA VAL A 222 -13.03 -21.09 3.33
C VAL A 222 -12.43 -20.71 1.99
N ASN A 223 -12.22 -21.69 1.11
CA ASN A 223 -11.91 -21.40 -0.29
C ASN A 223 -13.18 -20.90 -0.98
N LEU A 224 -13.08 -19.74 -1.61
CA LEU A 224 -14.13 -19.15 -2.41
C LEU A 224 -13.90 -19.54 -3.86
N SER A 225 -14.97 -19.93 -4.53
CA SER A 225 -15.01 -20.02 -5.98
C SER A 225 -16.35 -19.44 -6.40
N TYR A 226 -16.34 -18.61 -7.43
CA TYR A 226 -17.56 -18.03 -7.95
C TYR A 226 -17.34 -17.66 -9.41
N ASP A 227 -18.37 -17.80 -10.22
CA ASP A 227 -18.43 -17.11 -11.50
C ASP A 227 -18.72 -15.63 -11.22
N ALA A 228 -17.82 -14.75 -11.64
CA ALA A 228 -17.86 -13.32 -11.38
C ALA A 228 -18.97 -12.59 -12.16
N GLU A 229 -19.48 -13.18 -13.25
CA GLU A 229 -20.60 -12.61 -14.01
C GLU A 229 -21.96 -12.94 -13.39
N SER A 230 -22.05 -14.10 -12.71
CA SER A 230 -23.32 -14.63 -12.18
C SER A 230 -23.41 -14.71 -10.66
N GLY A 231 -22.31 -14.49 -9.93
CA GLY A 231 -22.24 -14.60 -8.47
C GLY A 231 -22.46 -16.03 -7.95
N GLY A 232 -22.24 -17.05 -8.78
CA GLY A 232 -22.56 -18.45 -8.46
C GLY A 232 -21.86 -19.44 -9.37
N CYS A 233 -22.57 -20.48 -9.82
CA CYS A 233 -22.00 -21.54 -10.64
C CYS A 233 -21.92 -21.24 -12.15
N GLY A 234 -22.20 -20.01 -12.60
CA GLY A 234 -22.12 -19.63 -14.00
C GLY A 234 -23.17 -20.24 -14.91
N ARG A 235 -23.14 -19.88 -16.20
CA ARG A 235 -23.99 -20.47 -17.27
C ARG A 235 -23.41 -21.79 -17.80
N GLY A 236 -23.08 -22.74 -16.91
CA GLY A 236 -22.76 -24.12 -17.29
C GLY A 236 -21.62 -24.70 -16.46
N SER A 237 -21.70 -26.00 -16.17
CA SER A 237 -20.66 -26.77 -15.46
C SER A 237 -19.32 -26.87 -16.22
N SER A 238 -19.22 -26.26 -17.42
CA SER A 238 -18.05 -26.35 -18.30
C SER A 238 -16.79 -25.69 -17.75
N ILE A 239 -16.88 -24.91 -16.66
CA ILE A 239 -15.74 -24.21 -16.06
C ILE A 239 -15.14 -24.94 -14.85
N GLY A 240 -15.59 -26.17 -14.56
CA GLY A 240 -14.95 -27.04 -13.56
C GLY A 240 -15.13 -26.60 -12.10
N ILE A 241 -16.01 -25.64 -11.83
CA ILE A 241 -16.39 -25.27 -10.46
C ILE A 241 -17.44 -26.29 -10.01
N GLU A 242 -17.12 -27.12 -9.02
CA GLU A 242 -18.09 -28.05 -8.41
C GLU A 242 -18.97 -27.36 -7.38
N LYS A 243 -18.44 -26.31 -6.74
CA LYS A 243 -19.10 -25.59 -5.65
C LYS A 243 -18.73 -24.12 -5.67
N ALA A 244 -19.75 -23.26 -5.78
CA ALA A 244 -19.58 -21.83 -5.58
C ALA A 244 -19.87 -21.45 -4.12
N VAL A 245 -19.10 -20.52 -3.56
CA VAL A 245 -19.27 -20.04 -2.18
C VAL A 245 -19.21 -18.52 -2.16
N GLU A 246 -20.30 -17.90 -1.73
CA GLU A 246 -20.42 -16.46 -1.49
C GLU A 246 -20.53 -16.20 0.02
N ILE A 247 -19.82 -15.19 0.52
CA ILE A 247 -19.96 -14.73 1.90
C ILE A 247 -21.10 -13.72 1.96
N GLY A 248 -22.17 -14.05 2.67
CA GLY A 248 -23.32 -13.16 2.85
C GLY A 248 -23.08 -12.13 3.96
N LYS A 249 -22.94 -12.58 5.20
CA LYS A 249 -22.71 -11.73 6.38
C LYS A 249 -21.74 -12.43 7.32
N TYR A 250 -21.00 -11.65 8.09
CA TYR A 250 -20.24 -12.16 9.21
C TYR A 250 -20.56 -11.38 10.49
N THR A 251 -20.49 -12.07 11.62
CA THR A 251 -20.57 -11.45 12.95
C THR A 251 -19.47 -12.02 13.83
N THR A 252 -19.02 -11.24 14.80
CA THR A 252 -18.04 -11.67 15.80
C THR A 252 -18.64 -11.51 17.18
N ASP A 253 -18.73 -12.59 17.93
CA ASP A 253 -19.15 -12.57 19.34
C ASP A 253 -17.92 -12.71 20.23
N LYS A 254 -17.75 -11.76 21.16
CA LYS A 254 -16.63 -11.75 22.09
C LYS A 254 -16.94 -12.63 23.30
N GLY A 255 -16.20 -13.73 23.46
CA GLY A 255 -16.13 -14.49 24.70
C GLY A 255 -15.04 -13.94 25.64
N LYS A 256 -14.98 -14.50 26.85
CA LYS A 256 -13.94 -14.14 27.83
C LYS A 256 -12.54 -14.44 27.30
N ASP A 257 -12.37 -15.62 26.72
CA ASP A 257 -11.10 -16.17 26.26
C ASP A 257 -11.12 -16.59 24.78
N SER A 258 -12.20 -16.27 24.06
CA SER A 258 -12.36 -16.64 22.65
C SER A 258 -13.12 -15.60 21.84
N VAL A 259 -12.94 -15.64 20.53
CA VAL A 259 -13.79 -14.93 19.57
C VAL A 259 -14.54 -15.96 18.75
N ILE A 260 -15.87 -15.85 18.68
CA ILE A 260 -16.68 -16.68 17.81
C ILE A 260 -16.97 -15.89 16.54
N LEU A 261 -16.36 -16.30 15.43
CA LEU A 261 -16.68 -15.80 14.10
C LEU A 261 -17.84 -16.61 13.52
N THR A 262 -18.98 -15.98 13.32
CA THR A 262 -20.11 -16.60 12.62
C THR A 262 -20.15 -16.10 11.19
N LEU A 263 -20.10 -17.02 10.22
CA LEU A 263 -20.18 -16.75 8.80
C LEU A 263 -21.50 -17.27 8.25
N GLN A 264 -22.24 -16.41 7.56
CA GLN A 264 -23.35 -16.79 6.71
C GLN A 264 -22.81 -16.97 5.29
N LEU A 265 -22.75 -18.21 4.82
CA LEU A 265 -22.31 -18.58 3.49
C LEU A 265 -23.51 -18.95 2.62
N LYS A 266 -23.49 -18.53 1.37
CA LYS A 266 -24.34 -19.12 0.33
C LYS A 266 -23.47 -20.06 -0.47
N GLU A 267 -23.77 -21.35 -0.39
CA GLU A 267 -23.07 -22.38 -1.15
C GLU A 267 -23.99 -22.84 -2.29
N GLU A 268 -23.50 -22.84 -3.53
CA GLU A 268 -24.21 -23.43 -4.67
C GLU A 268 -23.43 -24.66 -5.13
N ASN A 269 -24.08 -25.83 -5.15
CA ASN A 269 -23.54 -26.99 -5.83
C ASN A 269 -23.79 -26.84 -7.33
N CYS A 270 -22.72 -26.73 -8.10
CA CYS A 270 -22.78 -26.40 -9.51
C CYS A 270 -23.22 -27.58 -10.39
N VAL A 271 -23.07 -28.80 -9.88
CA VAL A 271 -23.48 -30.02 -10.59
C VAL A 271 -24.99 -30.19 -10.54
N ILE A 272 -25.58 -30.06 -9.35
CA ILE A 272 -27.02 -30.27 -9.16
C ILE A 272 -27.83 -28.97 -9.07
N ARG A 273 -27.19 -27.81 -9.22
CA ARG A 273 -27.79 -26.46 -9.15
C ARG A 273 -28.58 -26.22 -7.86
N SER A 274 -28.14 -26.82 -6.76
CA SER A 274 -28.78 -26.62 -5.45
C SER A 274 -28.09 -25.49 -4.69
N LYS A 275 -28.89 -24.59 -4.12
CA LYS A 275 -28.41 -23.51 -3.26
C LYS A 275 -28.70 -23.85 -1.81
N VAL A 276 -27.68 -23.70 -0.97
CA VAL A 276 -27.76 -23.95 0.47
C VAL A 276 -27.22 -22.73 1.20
N ASN A 277 -28.04 -22.14 2.05
CA ASN A 277 -27.56 -21.17 3.02
C ASN A 277 -26.97 -21.93 4.20
N LYS A 278 -25.67 -21.79 4.42
CA LYS A 278 -24.94 -22.48 5.48
C LYS A 278 -24.42 -21.46 6.48
N ILE A 279 -24.66 -21.70 7.76
CA ILE A 279 -24.03 -20.94 8.83
C ILE A 279 -22.86 -21.78 9.33
N ARG A 280 -21.65 -21.19 9.30
CA ARG A 280 -20.46 -21.80 9.91
C ARG A 280 -20.01 -20.92 11.06
N LYS A 281 -19.61 -21.55 12.17
CA LYS A 281 -19.08 -20.85 13.33
C LYS A 281 -17.67 -21.32 13.59
N PHE A 282 -16.77 -20.39 13.86
CA PHE A 282 -15.38 -20.67 14.16
C PHE A 282 -15.08 -20.08 15.53
N SER A 283 -14.72 -20.93 16.49
CA SER A 283 -14.14 -20.49 17.76
C SER A 283 -12.66 -20.27 17.58
N ILE A 284 -12.19 -19.11 18.02
CA ILE A 284 -10.80 -18.70 17.89
C ILE A 284 -10.25 -18.40 19.29
N THR A 285 -9.29 -19.20 19.74
CA THR A 285 -8.73 -19.18 21.11
C THR A 285 -7.22 -19.36 21.01
N ASP A 286 -6.43 -18.38 21.45
CA ASP A 286 -4.96 -18.46 21.52
C ASP A 286 -4.27 -18.95 20.24
N GLY A 287 -4.77 -18.54 19.07
CA GLY A 287 -4.24 -18.95 17.77
C GLY A 287 -4.72 -20.32 17.29
N GLU A 288 -5.50 -21.04 18.08
CA GLU A 288 -6.27 -22.21 17.63
C GLU A 288 -7.62 -21.77 17.05
N ILE A 289 -7.98 -22.36 15.91
CA ILE A 289 -9.23 -22.10 15.21
C ILE A 289 -9.97 -23.43 15.06
N LYS A 290 -11.21 -23.51 15.55
CA LYS A 290 -12.05 -24.72 15.49
C LYS A 290 -13.43 -24.36 14.95
N GLU A 291 -13.88 -25.08 13.93
CA GLU A 291 -15.28 -25.01 13.49
C GLU A 291 -16.17 -25.69 14.55
N ILE A 292 -17.23 -25.01 15.01
CA ILE A 292 -18.12 -25.42 16.11
C ILE A 292 -19.59 -25.47 15.70
#